data_AF-A0A7X9H2Y6-F1
#
_entry.id   AF-A0A7X9H2Y6-F1
#
_cell.length_a   1.000
_cell.length_b   1.000
_cell.length_c   1.000
_cell.angle_alpha   90.00
_cell.angle_beta   90.00
_cell.angle_gamma   90.00
#
_symmetry.space_group_name_H-M   'P 1'
#
loop_
_entity.id
_entity.type
_entity.pdbx_description
1 polymer ?
#
loop_
_entity_poly.entity_id
_entity_poly.type
_entity_poly.pdbx_seq_one_letter_code
_entity_poly.pdbx_strand_id
1 'polypeptide(L)'
;MDKRNIFQIVYTFITNSYIYGFIKGDIFKGKTKSFCLPGLNCYSCPGSLGACPIGSFQSLIASAKYRMSFYALGFMTFFAVSFGRLICGWLCPFGLVQDILFKIKTKKIKIKEKIHSKLIYLKYIILLVFVVLLPLLVRNDFNISSPYFCKYICPSGTLGAGLPLFLSNAGIRSAVGLLFSWKVLLLLIIVSMSVFLYRPFCKYLCPLGAFYGFF
;
A
#
# COMPACT_ATOMS: atom_id res chain seq x y z
N MET A 1 14.37 20.08 6.40
CA MET A 1 13.47 19.03 5.86
C MET A 1 13.43 19.19 4.34
N ASP A 2 13.62 18.13 3.56
CA ASP A 2 13.65 18.25 2.09
C ASP A 2 12.28 18.70 1.53
N LYS A 3 12.27 19.51 0.47
CA LYS A 3 11.04 19.99 -0.21
C LYS A 3 10.06 18.85 -0.53
N ARG A 4 10.60 17.68 -0.91
CA ARG A 4 9.82 16.45 -1.18
C ARG A 4 9.09 15.91 0.05
N ASN A 5 9.74 15.90 1.22
CA ASN A 5 9.12 15.38 2.43
C ASN A 5 7.99 16.29 2.92
N ILE A 6 8.13 17.60 2.73
CA ILE A 6 7.05 18.57 3.05
C ILE A 6 5.82 18.25 2.19
N PHE A 7 6.01 18.09 0.88
CA PHE A 7 4.91 17.77 -0.03
C PHE A 7 4.23 16.43 0.32
N GLN A 8 5.02 15.40 0.62
CA GLN A 8 4.50 14.11 1.09
C GLN A 8 3.69 14.23 2.38
N ILE A 9 4.14 15.05 3.34
CA ILE A 9 3.44 15.27 4.61
C ILE A 9 2.09 15.93 4.33
N VAL A 10 2.09 17.04 3.59
CA VAL A 10 0.86 17.78 3.22
C VAL A 10 -0.12 16.86 2.51
N TYR A 11 0.35 16.10 1.52
CA TYR A 11 -0.49 15.15 0.80
C TYR A 11 -1.02 14.02 1.70
N THR A 12 -0.21 13.51 2.63
CA THR A 12 -0.65 12.48 3.58
C THR A 12 -1.75 13.00 4.50
N PHE A 13 -1.62 14.23 5.01
CA PHE A 13 -2.64 14.87 5.82
C PHE A 13 -3.93 15.13 5.05
N ILE A 14 -3.85 15.65 3.82
CA ILE A 14 -5.02 15.91 2.98
C ILE A 14 -5.78 14.60 2.70
N THR A 15 -5.05 13.54 2.34
CA THR A 15 -5.66 12.27 1.99
C THR A 15 -6.11 11.43 3.20
N ASN A 16 -5.66 11.77 4.41
CA ASN A 16 -6.01 11.09 5.65
C ASN A 16 -6.60 12.05 6.72
N SER A 17 -7.38 13.04 6.29
CA SER A 17 -7.86 14.10 7.17
C SER A 17 -9.05 13.70 8.07
N TYR A 18 -9.63 12.50 7.89
CA TYR A 18 -10.76 12.04 8.71
C TYR A 18 -10.30 11.53 10.10
N ILE A 19 -9.87 12.45 10.95
CA ILE A 19 -9.31 12.15 12.28
C ILE A 19 -10.31 11.39 13.16
N TYR A 20 -11.61 11.69 13.01
CA TYR A 20 -12.68 11.06 13.79
C TYR A 20 -12.74 9.53 13.62
N GLY A 21 -12.29 9.01 12.48
CA GLY A 21 -12.20 7.56 12.24
C GLY A 21 -11.21 6.88 13.18
N PHE A 22 -10.09 7.52 13.51
CA PHE A 22 -9.11 6.96 14.44
C PHE A 22 -9.66 6.88 15.87
N ILE A 23 -10.44 7.88 16.28
CA ILE A 23 -11.03 7.97 17.62
C ILE A 23 -12.14 6.93 17.78
N LYS A 24 -13.05 6.83 16.81
CA LYS A 24 -14.16 5.87 16.86
C LYS A 24 -13.77 4.43 16.53
N GLY A 25 -12.63 4.23 15.86
CA GLY A 25 -12.28 2.93 15.30
C GLY A 25 -13.12 2.56 14.06
N ASP A 26 -13.72 3.55 13.39
CA ASP A 26 -14.58 3.34 12.23
C ASP A 26 -13.88 3.72 10.92
N ILE A 27 -14.22 3.01 9.86
CA ILE A 27 -13.75 3.31 8.50
C ILE A 27 -14.64 4.41 7.92
N PHE A 28 -14.02 5.42 7.30
CA PHE A 28 -14.75 6.43 6.54
C PHE A 28 -15.56 5.82 5.38
N LYS A 29 -16.88 6.03 5.36
CA LYS A 29 -17.83 5.50 4.35
C LYS A 29 -18.35 6.55 3.36
N GLY A 30 -17.79 7.77 3.36
CA GLY A 30 -18.26 8.84 2.48
C GLY A 30 -17.94 8.59 0.99
N LYS A 31 -18.61 9.33 0.10
CA LYS A 31 -18.49 9.17 -1.36
C LYS A 31 -17.07 9.34 -1.89
N THR A 32 -16.22 10.15 -1.26
CA THR A 32 -14.84 10.35 -1.72
C THR A 32 -14.02 9.06 -1.71
N LYS A 33 -14.43 8.07 -0.90
CA LYS A 33 -13.74 6.79 -0.75
C LYS A 33 -13.74 5.95 -2.03
N SER A 34 -14.65 6.22 -2.96
CA SER A 34 -14.67 5.55 -4.26
C SER A 34 -13.53 6.00 -5.19
N PHE A 35 -12.93 7.16 -4.94
CA PHE A 35 -11.84 7.68 -5.77
C PHE A 35 -10.51 7.05 -5.37
N CYS A 36 -9.74 6.62 -6.38
CA CYS A 36 -8.39 6.13 -6.17
C CYS A 36 -7.43 7.30 -5.93
N LEU A 37 -6.45 7.07 -5.08
CA LEU A 37 -5.34 8.00 -4.87
C LEU A 37 -4.10 7.48 -5.61
N PRO A 38 -3.27 8.34 -6.22
CA PRO A 38 -2.13 7.89 -7.02
C PRO A 38 -1.08 7.11 -6.20
N GLY A 39 -1.02 7.30 -4.88
CA GLY A 39 -0.12 6.59 -3.97
C GLY A 39 -0.73 5.36 -3.29
N LEU A 40 0.10 4.66 -2.52
CA LEU A 40 -0.34 3.52 -1.72
C LEU A 40 -1.04 4.04 -0.45
N ASN A 41 -2.37 4.13 -0.49
CA ASN A 41 -3.22 4.58 0.60
C ASN A 41 -4.30 3.52 0.92
N CYS A 42 -4.27 2.93 2.11
CA CYS A 42 -5.15 1.80 2.44
C CYS A 42 -6.63 2.20 2.46
N TYR A 43 -7.48 1.40 1.78
CA TYR A 43 -8.92 1.57 1.82
C TYR A 43 -9.49 1.44 3.25
N SER A 44 -9.00 0.48 4.03
CA SER A 44 -9.48 0.26 5.39
C SER A 44 -8.88 1.21 6.43
N CYS A 45 -8.02 2.15 6.04
CA CYS A 45 -7.46 3.14 6.97
C CYS A 45 -8.61 4.03 7.49
N PRO A 46 -8.82 4.14 8.82
CA PRO A 46 -9.88 4.94 9.40
C PRO A 46 -9.88 6.38 8.90
N GLY A 47 -8.69 7.00 8.81
CA GLY A 47 -8.55 8.39 8.38
C GLY A 47 -8.60 8.64 6.88
N SER A 48 -8.51 7.60 6.05
CA SER A 48 -8.29 7.77 4.61
C SER A 48 -9.58 8.19 3.88
N LEU A 49 -9.51 9.27 3.11
CA LEU A 49 -10.62 9.78 2.30
C LEU A 49 -10.77 9.09 0.94
N GLY A 50 -9.76 8.33 0.50
CA GLY A 50 -9.73 7.66 -0.80
C GLY A 50 -9.30 6.19 -0.73
N ALA A 51 -9.19 5.55 -1.89
CA ALA A 51 -8.84 4.14 -2.02
C ALA A 51 -7.43 3.91 -2.60
N CYS A 52 -6.86 2.74 -2.31
CA CYS A 52 -5.64 2.27 -2.96
C CYS A 52 -6.00 1.79 -4.37
N PRO A 53 -5.32 2.26 -5.43
CA PRO A 53 -5.64 1.85 -6.80
C PRO A 53 -5.43 0.34 -7.00
N ILE A 54 -4.40 -0.26 -6.39
CA ILE A 54 -4.18 -1.71 -6.42
C ILE A 54 -5.26 -2.46 -5.66
N GLY A 55 -5.64 -1.97 -4.47
CA GLY A 55 -6.67 -2.64 -3.66
C GLY A 55 -8.03 -2.62 -4.37
N SER A 56 -8.38 -1.48 -4.97
CA SER A 56 -9.54 -1.33 -5.84
C SER A 56 -9.44 -2.28 -7.03
N PHE A 57 -8.32 -2.27 -7.76
CA PHE A 57 -8.10 -3.15 -8.89
C PHE A 57 -8.26 -4.62 -8.53
N GLN A 58 -7.66 -5.10 -7.43
CA GLN A 58 -7.78 -6.50 -6.99
C GLN A 58 -9.21 -6.89 -6.58
N SER A 59 -9.95 -5.98 -5.94
CA SER A 59 -11.33 -6.25 -5.52
C SER A 59 -12.29 -6.30 -6.72
N LEU A 60 -11.89 -5.70 -7.84
CA LEU A 60 -12.72 -5.50 -9.02
C LEU A 60 -12.33 -6.43 -10.18
N ILE A 61 -11.08 -6.89 -10.27
CA ILE A 61 -10.65 -7.85 -11.29
C ILE A 61 -11.41 -9.18 -11.19
N ALA A 62 -11.90 -9.50 -9.98
CA ALA A 62 -12.62 -10.73 -9.71
C ALA A 62 -14.14 -10.58 -9.82
N SER A 63 -14.71 -9.38 -9.62
CA SER A 63 -16.15 -9.17 -9.71
C SER A 63 -16.55 -8.79 -11.14
N ALA A 64 -17.67 -9.33 -11.65
CA ALA A 64 -18.20 -9.07 -13.00
C ALA A 64 -18.60 -7.59 -13.27
N LYS A 65 -18.26 -6.66 -12.37
CA LYS A 65 -18.49 -5.21 -12.50
C LYS A 65 -17.30 -4.54 -13.21
N TYR A 66 -17.15 -4.83 -14.50
CA TYR A 66 -16.06 -4.33 -15.34
C TYR A 66 -15.85 -2.80 -15.30
N ARG A 67 -16.89 -1.99 -15.10
CA ARG A 67 -16.80 -0.50 -15.13
C ARG A 67 -15.81 0.06 -14.11
N MET A 68 -15.81 -0.45 -12.87
CA MET A 68 -14.90 0.06 -11.85
C MET A 68 -13.47 -0.51 -12.00
N SER A 69 -13.32 -1.72 -12.56
CA SER A 69 -12.00 -2.30 -12.87
C SER A 69 -11.25 -1.46 -13.91
N PHE A 70 -11.95 -1.05 -14.97
CA PHE A 70 -11.40 -0.15 -15.99
C PHE A 70 -11.07 1.24 -15.42
N TYR A 71 -11.88 1.75 -14.48
CA TYR A 71 -11.55 3.01 -13.78
C TYR A 71 -10.23 2.90 -13.01
N ALA A 72 -10.05 1.86 -12.18
CA ALA A 72 -8.84 1.71 -11.38
C ALA A 72 -7.59 1.49 -12.27
N LEU A 73 -7.70 0.65 -13.31
CA LEU A 73 -6.62 0.41 -14.26
C LEU A 73 -6.30 1.65 -15.10
N GLY A 74 -7.31 2.35 -15.61
CA GLY A 74 -7.16 3.58 -16.38
C GLY A 74 -6.52 4.69 -15.55
N PHE A 75 -6.96 4.85 -14.30
CA PHE A 75 -6.35 5.77 -13.34
C PHE A 75 -4.88 5.44 -13.10
N MET A 76 -4.54 4.17 -12.83
CA MET A 76 -3.15 3.75 -12.68
C MET A 76 -2.34 4.03 -13.94
N THR A 77 -2.86 3.73 -15.12
CA THR A 77 -2.17 3.91 -16.40
C THR A 77 -1.93 5.38 -16.71
N PHE A 78 -2.94 6.24 -16.52
CA PHE A 78 -2.81 7.69 -16.72
C PHE A 78 -1.69 8.28 -15.86
N PHE A 79 -1.66 7.92 -14.58
CA PHE A 79 -0.65 8.37 -13.64
C PHE A 79 0.73 7.75 -13.93
N ALA A 80 0.78 6.49 -14.35
CA ALA A 80 2.02 5.83 -14.77
C ALA A 80 2.67 6.53 -15.95
N VAL A 81 1.91 6.82 -17.01
CA VAL A 81 2.44 7.47 -18.22
C VAL A 81 2.82 8.92 -17.96
N SER A 82 2.02 9.64 -17.16
CA SER A 82 2.25 11.08 -16.94
C SER A 82 3.40 11.37 -15.97
N PHE A 83 3.55 10.55 -14.93
CA PHE A 83 4.49 10.83 -13.82
C PHE A 83 5.40 9.65 -13.44
N GLY A 84 5.08 8.43 -13.90
CA GLY A 84 5.83 7.21 -13.60
C GLY A 84 6.11 7.04 -12.10
N ARG A 85 7.35 6.65 -11.79
CA ARG A 85 7.79 6.38 -10.41
C ARG A 85 7.87 7.64 -9.52
N LEU A 86 7.72 8.86 -10.08
CA LEU A 86 7.72 10.09 -9.29
C LEU A 86 6.59 10.11 -8.26
N ILE A 87 5.46 9.47 -8.56
CA ILE A 87 4.31 9.38 -7.65
C ILE A 87 4.68 8.65 -6.36
N CYS A 88 5.35 7.49 -6.48
CA CYS A 88 5.86 6.76 -5.31
C CYS A 88 6.88 7.60 -4.52
N GLY A 89 7.54 8.53 -5.22
CA GLY A 89 8.48 9.52 -4.70
C GLY A 89 7.85 10.62 -3.85
N TRP A 90 6.78 11.22 -4.33
CA TRP A 90 6.26 12.49 -3.83
C TRP A 90 4.88 12.40 -3.17
N LEU A 91 4.05 11.46 -3.61
CA LEU A 91 2.63 11.36 -3.21
C LEU A 91 2.35 10.15 -2.32
N CYS A 92 3.24 9.18 -2.19
CA CYS A 92 2.93 7.96 -1.43
C CYS A 92 3.11 8.16 0.09
N PRO A 93 2.06 7.98 0.93
CA PRO A 93 2.18 8.09 2.38
C PRO A 93 3.14 7.06 2.98
N PHE A 94 3.15 5.83 2.46
CA PHE A 94 4.10 4.82 2.94
C PHE A 94 5.55 5.12 2.54
N GLY A 95 5.74 5.83 1.42
CA GLY A 95 7.05 6.34 1.01
C GLY A 95 7.61 7.37 2.00
N LEU A 96 6.73 8.25 2.52
CA LEU A 96 7.08 9.22 3.56
C LEU A 96 7.59 8.52 4.83
N VAL A 97 6.89 7.48 5.29
CA VAL A 97 7.30 6.70 6.47
C VAL A 97 8.72 6.14 6.28
N GLN A 98 9.01 5.56 5.12
CA GLN A 98 10.35 5.04 4.82
C GLN A 98 11.42 6.12 4.73
N ASP A 99 11.10 7.29 4.17
CA ASP A 99 12.03 8.42 4.11
C ASP A 99 12.35 8.97 5.50
N ILE A 100 11.35 9.05 6.38
CA ILE A 100 11.54 9.48 7.77
C ILE A 100 12.41 8.46 8.52
N LEU A 101 12.11 7.16 8.40
CA LEU A 101 12.91 6.09 9.02
C LEU A 101 14.35 6.08 8.53
N PHE A 102 14.58 6.33 7.24
CA PHE A 102 15.93 6.39 6.69
C PHE A 102 16.73 7.61 7.18
N LYS A 103 16.09 8.67 7.69
CA LYS A 103 16.77 9.84 8.27
C LYS A 103 17.35 9.60 9.66
N ILE A 104 16.97 8.52 10.34
CA ILE A 104 17.55 8.13 11.62
C ILE A 104 19.05 7.89 11.43
N LYS A 105 19.90 8.52 12.27
CA LYS A 105 21.37 8.41 12.16
C LYS A 105 21.82 7.00 12.56
N THR A 106 21.97 6.12 11.57
CA THR A 106 22.44 4.74 11.72
C THR A 106 23.41 4.38 10.58
N LYS A 107 24.14 3.27 10.73
CA LYS A 107 25.02 2.76 9.67
C LYS A 107 24.19 2.39 8.44
N LYS A 108 24.32 3.17 7.36
CA LYS A 108 23.58 2.94 6.12
C LYS A 108 24.24 1.84 5.31
N ILE A 109 23.43 0.90 4.82
CA ILE A 109 23.88 -0.24 4.04
C ILE A 109 23.61 0.06 2.56
N LYS A 110 24.63 -0.08 1.72
CA LYS A 110 24.47 -0.09 0.26
C LYS A 110 24.48 -1.55 -0.20
N ILE A 111 23.44 -1.97 -0.91
CA ILE A 111 23.35 -3.31 -1.47
C ILE A 111 24.26 -3.39 -2.70
N LYS A 112 25.04 -4.47 -2.84
CA LYS A 112 25.87 -4.71 -4.02
C LYS A 112 25.00 -4.73 -5.29
N GLU A 113 25.46 -4.09 -6.36
CA GLU A 113 24.71 -3.96 -7.62
C GLU A 113 24.20 -5.29 -8.18
N LYS A 114 25.01 -6.36 -8.11
CA LYS A 114 24.64 -7.72 -8.53
C LYS A 114 23.41 -8.28 -7.80
N ILE A 115 23.25 -7.91 -6.53
CA ILE A 115 22.13 -8.36 -5.70
C ILE A 115 20.93 -7.42 -5.93
N HIS A 116 21.19 -6.12 -6.05
CA HIS A 116 20.16 -5.12 -6.35
C HIS A 116 19.43 -5.43 -7.67
N SER A 117 20.16 -5.75 -8.74
CA SER A 117 19.57 -6.05 -10.05
C SER A 117 18.62 -7.26 -10.01
N LYS A 118 18.96 -8.31 -9.26
CA LYS A 118 18.10 -9.48 -9.07
C LYS A 118 16.89 -9.17 -8.17
N LEU A 119 17.09 -8.46 -7.06
CA LEU A 119 16.03 -8.13 -6.11
C LEU A 119 14.95 -7.22 -6.71
N ILE A 120 15.27 -6.38 -7.69
CA ILE A 120 14.28 -5.52 -8.37
C ILE A 120 13.19 -6.35 -9.06
N TYR A 121 13.47 -7.58 -9.50
CA TYR A 121 12.47 -8.43 -10.14
C TYR A 121 11.39 -8.92 -9.17
N LEU A 122 11.65 -8.93 -7.87
CA LEU A 122 10.73 -9.44 -6.86
C LEU A 122 9.40 -8.68 -6.83
N LYS A 123 9.39 -7.36 -7.04
CA LYS A 123 8.14 -6.58 -7.10
C LYS A 123 7.27 -6.94 -8.33
N TYR A 124 7.89 -7.39 -9.42
CA TYR A 124 7.16 -7.85 -10.61
C TYR A 124 6.59 -9.24 -10.39
N ILE A 125 7.32 -10.11 -9.68
CA ILE A 125 6.78 -11.40 -9.21
C ILE A 125 5.57 -11.16 -8.30
N ILE A 126 5.66 -10.21 -7.37
CA ILE A 126 4.54 -9.88 -6.47
C ILE A 126 3.35 -9.30 -7.25
N LEU A 127 3.60 -8.41 -8.22
CA LEU A 127 2.56 -7.90 -9.11
C LEU A 127 1.87 -9.05 -9.86
N LEU A 128 2.63 -9.91 -10.54
CA LEU A 128 2.09 -10.99 -11.34
C LEU A 128 1.36 -12.03 -10.47
N VAL A 129 1.96 -12.51 -9.39
CA VAL A 129 1.39 -13.57 -8.57
C VAL A 129 0.26 -13.07 -7.67
N PHE A 130 0.50 -12.02 -6.87
CA PHE A 130 -0.46 -11.60 -5.84
C PHE A 130 -1.51 -10.62 -6.35
N VAL A 131 -1.23 -9.83 -7.39
CA VAL A 131 -2.19 -8.86 -7.93
C VAL A 131 -2.97 -9.42 -9.12
N VAL A 132 -2.38 -10.31 -9.92
CA VAL A 132 -3.02 -10.86 -11.13
C VAL A 132 -3.43 -12.32 -10.97
N LEU A 133 -2.48 -13.25 -10.81
CA LEU A 133 -2.77 -14.69 -10.84
C LEU A 133 -3.67 -15.16 -9.70
N LEU A 134 -3.35 -14.83 -8.45
CA LEU A 134 -4.11 -15.31 -7.28
C LEU A 134 -5.58 -14.84 -7.33
N PRO A 135 -5.91 -13.55 -7.59
CA PRO A 135 -7.30 -13.14 -7.75
C PRO A 135 -8.06 -13.84 -8.89
N LEU A 136 -7.36 -14.26 -9.94
CA LEU A 136 -7.96 -14.93 -11.09
C LEU A 136 -8.21 -16.43 -10.83
N LEU A 137 -7.26 -17.11 -10.17
CA LEU A 137 -7.26 -18.56 -9.94
C LEU A 137 -8.05 -18.97 -8.71
N VAL A 138 -8.03 -18.14 -7.65
CA VAL A 138 -8.66 -18.46 -6.37
C VAL A 138 -9.84 -17.51 -6.16
N ARG A 139 -11.03 -18.04 -6.40
CA ARG A 139 -12.31 -17.32 -6.29
C ARG A 139 -13.18 -18.01 -5.24
N ASN A 140 -13.92 -17.21 -4.49
CA ASN A 140 -14.94 -17.75 -3.58
C ASN A 140 -16.19 -18.14 -4.38
N ASP A 141 -17.12 -18.86 -3.76
CA ASP A 141 -18.38 -19.33 -4.37
C ASP A 141 -19.22 -18.21 -5.00
N PHE A 142 -19.08 -16.97 -4.50
CA PHE A 142 -19.74 -15.78 -5.03
C PHE A 142 -18.98 -15.08 -6.18
N ASN A 143 -17.95 -15.71 -6.76
CA ASN A 143 -17.03 -15.11 -7.73
C ASN A 143 -16.36 -13.81 -7.23
N ILE A 144 -16.26 -13.62 -5.91
CA ILE A 144 -15.53 -12.49 -5.32
C ILE A 144 -14.17 -13.02 -4.87
N SER A 145 -13.11 -12.37 -5.29
CA SER A 145 -11.76 -12.69 -4.81
C SER A 145 -11.29 -11.69 -3.78
N SER A 146 -10.57 -12.18 -2.77
CA SER A 146 -10.00 -11.33 -1.74
C SER A 146 -8.75 -10.61 -2.28
N PRO A 147 -8.48 -9.35 -1.89
CA PRO A 147 -7.29 -8.64 -2.35
C PRO A 147 -6.03 -9.24 -1.69
N TYR A 148 -5.44 -10.27 -2.29
CA TYR A 148 -4.34 -11.08 -1.70
C TYR A 148 -3.13 -10.23 -1.29
N PHE A 149 -2.73 -9.27 -2.11
CA PHE A 149 -1.61 -8.39 -1.75
C PHE A 149 -1.94 -7.56 -0.49
N CYS A 150 -3.14 -6.96 -0.42
CA CYS A 150 -3.60 -6.24 0.77
C CYS A 150 -3.78 -7.18 1.98
N LYS A 151 -4.15 -8.43 1.73
CA LYS A 151 -4.39 -9.45 2.76
C LYS A 151 -3.12 -10.07 3.32
N TYR A 152 -2.01 -10.15 2.58
CA TYR A 152 -0.82 -10.88 3.03
C TYR A 152 0.48 -10.07 3.09
N ILE A 153 0.63 -9.04 2.25
CA ILE A 153 1.95 -8.39 2.06
C ILE A 153 1.92 -6.90 2.42
N CYS A 154 0.81 -6.20 2.18
CA CYS A 154 0.75 -4.74 2.22
C CYS A 154 1.05 -4.14 3.62
N PRO A 155 2.20 -3.47 3.82
CA PRO A 155 2.56 -2.90 5.11
C PRO A 155 1.78 -1.62 5.44
N SER A 156 1.35 -0.86 4.43
CA SER A 156 0.51 0.32 4.64
C SER A 156 -0.87 -0.05 5.17
N GLY A 157 -1.40 -1.21 4.80
CA GLY A 157 -2.65 -1.71 5.38
C GLY A 157 -2.49 -2.04 6.86
N THR A 158 -1.39 -2.70 7.23
CA THR A 158 -1.09 -3.01 8.64
C THR A 158 -0.86 -1.74 9.46
N LEU A 159 -0.07 -0.79 8.94
CA LEU A 159 0.28 0.44 9.64
C LEU A 159 -0.90 1.42 9.74
N GLY A 160 -1.61 1.65 8.64
CA GLY A 160 -2.67 2.66 8.56
C GLY A 160 -4.04 2.17 8.99
N ALA A 161 -4.34 0.88 8.85
CA ALA A 161 -5.63 0.30 9.23
C ALA A 161 -5.51 -0.70 10.37
N GLY A 162 -4.65 -1.71 10.21
CA GLY A 162 -4.55 -2.84 11.13
C GLY A 162 -4.26 -2.42 12.57
N LEU A 163 -3.19 -1.67 12.80
CA LEU A 163 -2.79 -1.22 14.14
C LEU A 163 -3.83 -0.28 14.79
N PRO A 164 -4.30 0.79 14.12
CA PRO A 164 -5.33 1.66 14.71
C PRO A 164 -6.64 0.92 15.03
N LEU A 165 -7.13 0.09 14.12
CA LEU A 165 -8.37 -0.64 14.32
C LEU A 165 -8.26 -1.70 15.43
N PHE A 166 -7.10 -2.33 15.57
CA PHE A 166 -6.79 -3.26 16.67
C PHE A 166 -6.75 -2.56 18.05
N LEU A 167 -6.23 -1.32 18.08
CA LEU A 167 -6.18 -0.51 19.31
C LEU A 167 -7.54 0.09 19.67
N SER A 168 -8.37 0.47 18.71
CA SER A 168 -9.65 1.12 18.98
C SER A 168 -10.83 0.16 19.16
N ASN A 169 -10.81 -1.04 18.54
CA ASN A 169 -11.95 -1.97 18.56
C ASN A 169 -11.68 -3.25 19.35
N ALA A 170 -12.44 -3.47 20.43
CA ALA A 170 -12.38 -4.70 21.23
C ALA A 170 -12.76 -5.96 20.42
N GLY A 171 -13.72 -5.86 19.49
CA GLY A 171 -14.14 -6.99 18.64
C GLY A 171 -13.11 -7.43 17.60
N ILE A 172 -12.25 -6.53 17.12
CA ILE A 172 -11.13 -6.90 16.23
C ILE A 172 -9.99 -7.50 17.06
N ARG A 173 -9.86 -7.07 18.32
CA ARG A 173 -8.86 -7.57 19.26
C ARG A 173 -9.07 -9.05 19.62
N SER A 174 -10.33 -9.49 19.72
CA SER A 174 -10.67 -10.91 19.90
C SER A 174 -10.56 -11.74 18.62
N ALA A 175 -10.61 -11.10 17.44
CA ALA A 175 -10.44 -11.74 16.13
C ALA A 175 -8.97 -11.81 15.66
N VAL A 176 -8.00 -11.56 16.55
CA VAL A 176 -6.58 -11.65 16.21
C VAL A 176 -6.20 -13.09 15.95
N GLY A 177 -5.91 -13.38 14.68
CA GLY A 177 -5.36 -14.65 14.25
C GLY A 177 -3.89 -14.55 13.86
N LEU A 178 -3.33 -15.72 13.53
CA LEU A 178 -1.97 -15.89 13.01
C LEU A 178 -1.66 -14.98 11.80
N LEU A 179 -2.67 -14.65 11.01
CA LEU A 179 -2.59 -13.77 9.84
C LEU A 179 -2.29 -12.31 10.22
N PHE A 180 -2.80 -11.83 11.36
CA PHE A 180 -2.47 -10.49 11.85
C PHE A 180 -1.04 -10.43 12.39
N SER A 181 -0.63 -11.43 13.16
CA SER A 181 0.75 -11.55 13.66
C SER A 181 1.77 -11.60 12.52
N TRP A 182 1.48 -12.36 11.45
CA TRP A 182 2.30 -12.38 10.24
C TRP A 182 2.45 -11.00 9.58
N LYS A 183 1.34 -10.25 9.46
CA LYS A 183 1.37 -8.89 8.89
C LYS A 183 2.20 -7.91 9.71
N VAL A 184 2.08 -8.00 11.04
CA VAL A 184 2.85 -7.15 11.95
C VAL A 184 4.34 -7.52 11.86
N LEU A 185 4.67 -8.81 11.80
CA LEU A 185 6.05 -9.27 11.58
C LEU A 185 6.63 -8.71 10.27
N LEU A 186 5.90 -8.81 9.16
CA LEU A 186 6.34 -8.24 7.88
C LEU A 186 6.51 -6.72 7.95
N LEU A 187 5.60 -6.01 8.63
CA LEU A 187 5.72 -4.57 8.84
C LEU A 187 6.99 -4.23 9.63
N LEU A 188 7.27 -4.94 10.72
CA LEU A 188 8.46 -4.75 11.55
C LEU A 188 9.73 -5.00 10.76
N ILE A 189 9.78 -6.06 9.94
CA ILE A 189 10.92 -6.34 9.06
C ILE A 189 11.15 -5.19 8.08
N ILE A 190 10.09 -4.74 7.38
CA ILE A 190 10.19 -3.66 6.38
C ILE A 190 10.59 -2.34 7.02
N VAL A 191 10.02 -1.99 8.16
CA VAL A 191 10.33 -0.76 8.92
C VAL A 191 11.77 -0.80 9.40
N SER A 192 12.20 -1.91 10.00
CA SER A 192 13.58 -2.12 10.45
C SER A 192 14.56 -2.01 9.28
N MET A 193 14.28 -2.68 8.16
CA MET A 193 15.10 -2.57 6.95
C MET A 193 15.14 -1.15 6.39
N SER A 194 14.06 -0.37 6.52
CA SER A 194 13.99 1.02 6.02
C SER A 194 14.89 1.98 6.79
N VAL A 195 15.33 1.61 8.01
CA VAL A 195 16.33 2.37 8.77
C VAL A 195 17.72 2.24 8.14
N PHE A 196 18.06 1.06 7.62
CA PHE A 196 19.39 0.75 7.06
C PHE A 196 19.47 0.96 5.54
N LEU A 197 18.38 0.70 4.82
CA LEU A 197 18.28 0.71 3.37
C LEU A 197 17.33 1.80 2.90
N TYR A 198 17.68 2.48 1.81
CA TYR A 198 16.81 3.49 1.23
C TYR A 198 15.60 2.83 0.52
N ARG A 199 14.41 2.98 1.11
CA ARG A 199 13.10 2.56 0.60
C ARG A 199 13.03 1.10 0.11
N PRO A 200 13.29 0.10 0.98
CA PRO A 200 13.39 -1.30 0.59
C PRO A 200 12.08 -1.84 -0.01
N PHE A 201 10.93 -1.58 0.60
CA PHE A 201 9.67 -2.12 0.07
C PHE A 201 9.26 -1.47 -1.25
N CYS A 202 9.45 -0.15 -1.43
CA CYS A 202 9.14 0.50 -2.72
C CYS A 202 10.05 0.01 -3.86
N LYS A 203 11.30 -0.38 -3.55
CA LYS A 203 12.25 -0.92 -4.54
C LYS A 203 11.99 -2.38 -4.91
N TYR A 204 11.62 -3.21 -3.93
CA TYR A 204 11.69 -4.67 -4.07
C TYR A 204 10.34 -5.40 -3.93
N LEU A 205 9.34 -4.80 -3.28
CA LEU A 205 8.11 -5.53 -2.92
C LEU A 205 6.82 -4.86 -3.43
N CYS A 206 6.84 -3.55 -3.69
CA CYS A 206 5.64 -2.78 -3.99
C CYS A 206 5.16 -3.01 -5.44
N PRO A 207 3.98 -3.61 -5.67
CA PRO A 207 3.44 -3.78 -7.01
C PRO A 207 3.08 -2.45 -7.68
N LEU A 208 2.77 -1.40 -6.91
CA LEU A 208 2.49 -0.06 -7.47
C LEU A 208 3.73 0.52 -8.13
N GLY A 209 4.87 0.38 -7.46
CA GLY A 209 6.16 0.83 -7.97
C GLY A 209 6.71 -0.07 -9.10
N ALA A 210 6.18 -1.30 -9.25
CA ALA A 210 6.43 -2.13 -10.41
C ALA A 210 5.65 -1.60 -11.62
N PHE A 211 4.34 -1.35 -11.45
CA PHE A 211 3.46 -0.83 -12.50
C PHE A 211 3.88 0.56 -12.99
N TYR A 212 4.08 1.52 -12.08
CA TYR A 212 4.58 2.87 -12.41
C TYR A 212 6.04 2.91 -12.84
N GLY A 213 6.75 1.79 -12.78
CA GLY A 213 8.13 1.68 -13.24
C GLY A 213 8.26 0.98 -14.58
N PHE A 214 7.14 0.62 -15.21
CA PHE A 214 7.10 -0.04 -16.52
C PHE A 214 7.01 0.97 -17.68
N PHE A 215 6.41 2.13 -17.41
CA PHE A 215 6.35 3.30 -18.28
C PHE A 215 7.33 4.36 -17.78
#